data_AF-A0A0M8W169-F1
#
_entry.id   AF-A0A0M8W169-F1
#
_cell.length_a   1.000
_cell.length_b   1.000
_cell.length_c   1.000
_cell.angle_alpha   90.00
_cell.angle_beta   90.00
_cell.angle_gamma   90.00
#
_symmetry.space_group_name_H-M   'P 1'
#
loop_
_entity.id
_entity.type
_entity.pdbx_description
1 polymer ?
#
loop_
_entity_poly.entity_id
_entity_poly.type
_entity_poly.pdbx_seq_one_letter_code
_entity_poly.pdbx_strand_id
1 'polypeptide(L)'
;MLVVESVAKYLPGLISGGIVYGDREAVDAVRTFARRTGQLLQGAALAYLSPADIRLARTRILTHVAAAAESAAHVDRTAWEVMEPDAYLLERAGLPSRLRTGSLLFPRPSDDSADCAAIVDRWVAATSDLDQPVRLQAGFGWPRTTTRSYGVDRLNQPDGPRYIRISVGAVDPTHAKQQALAPNTVSSWENHCP
;
A
#
# COMPACT_ATOMS: atom_id res chain seq x y z
N MET A 1 -0.11 -22.00 -14.99
CA MET A 1 -0.09 -20.61 -14.45
C MET A 1 -0.11 -20.69 -12.94
N LEU A 2 0.78 -19.97 -12.26
CA LEU A 2 0.85 -19.93 -10.80
C LEU A 2 0.55 -18.51 -10.32
N VAL A 3 -0.35 -18.36 -9.36
CA VAL A 3 -0.71 -17.09 -8.72
C VAL A 3 -0.42 -17.23 -7.23
N VAL A 4 0.26 -16.24 -6.66
CA VAL A 4 0.63 -16.21 -5.24
C VAL A 4 0.07 -14.94 -4.62
N GLU A 5 -0.71 -15.10 -3.57
CA GLU A 5 -1.32 -14.00 -2.83
C GLU A 5 -0.85 -13.99 -1.39
N SER A 6 -0.68 -12.80 -0.82
CA SER A 6 -0.33 -12.66 0.60
C SER A 6 -1.59 -12.44 1.44
N VAL A 7 -1.79 -13.27 2.45
CA VAL A 7 -2.91 -13.11 3.40
C VAL A 7 -2.64 -12.06 4.48
N ALA A 8 -1.44 -11.46 4.52
CA ALA A 8 -1.06 -10.45 5.50
C ALA A 8 -1.59 -9.04 5.19
N LYS A 9 -2.27 -8.87 4.04
CA LYS A 9 -2.71 -7.57 3.49
C LYS A 9 -4.18 -7.28 3.84
N TYR A 10 -5.09 -7.32 2.86
CA TYR A 10 -6.51 -6.95 2.98
C TYR A 10 -7.39 -7.94 3.80
N LEU A 11 -6.77 -8.97 4.36
CA LEU A 11 -7.39 -9.86 5.35
C LEU A 11 -7.06 -9.33 6.76
N PRO A 12 -7.62 -9.88 7.86
CA PRO A 12 -7.63 -9.25 9.19
C PRO A 12 -6.27 -8.92 9.83
N GLY A 13 -5.15 -9.22 9.18
CA GLY A 13 -3.80 -8.93 9.68
C GLY A 13 -3.39 -9.78 10.89
N LEU A 14 -4.20 -10.78 11.27
CA LEU A 14 -3.92 -11.67 12.40
C LEU A 14 -2.92 -12.78 12.07
N ILE A 15 -2.66 -13.00 10.77
CA ILE A 15 -1.68 -13.98 10.30
C ILE A 15 -0.84 -13.42 9.16
N SER A 16 0.38 -13.93 9.06
CA SER A 16 1.22 -13.78 7.88
C SER A 16 1.30 -15.12 7.15
N GLY A 17 1.09 -15.11 5.84
CA GLY A 17 1.10 -16.30 5.02
C GLY A 17 0.88 -15.99 3.55
N GLY A 18 0.85 -17.04 2.75
CA GLY A 18 0.54 -16.95 1.32
C GLY A 18 -0.44 -18.04 0.90
N ILE A 19 -1.25 -17.73 -0.10
CA ILE A 19 -2.06 -18.72 -0.82
C ILE A 19 -1.51 -18.85 -2.22
N VAL A 20 -1.41 -20.09 -2.69
CA VAL A 20 -0.93 -20.41 -4.03
C VAL A 20 -2.06 -21.08 -4.80
N TYR A 21 -2.38 -20.53 -5.97
CA TYR A 21 -3.38 -21.04 -6.89
C TYR A 21 -2.72 -21.35 -8.23
N GLY A 22 -3.19 -22.37 -8.94
CA GLY A 22 -2.67 -22.70 -10.25
C GLY A 22 -3.21 -24.02 -10.79
N ASP A 23 -2.63 -24.46 -11.90
CA ASP A 23 -2.87 -25.82 -12.39
C ASP A 23 -2.34 -26.87 -11.40
N ARG A 24 -2.87 -28.09 -11.54
CA ARG A 24 -2.59 -29.19 -10.61
C ARG A 24 -1.10 -29.49 -10.49
N GLU A 25 -0.40 -29.56 -11.62
CA GLU A 25 1.02 -29.88 -11.66
C GLU A 25 1.85 -28.84 -10.88
N ALA A 26 1.60 -27.55 -11.12
CA ALA A 26 2.28 -26.48 -10.42
C ALA A 26 1.97 -26.47 -8.91
N VAL A 27 0.72 -26.69 -8.52
CA VAL A 27 0.31 -26.77 -7.11
C VAL A 27 0.95 -27.97 -6.40
N ASP A 28 1.02 -29.13 -7.06
CA ASP A 28 1.63 -30.33 -6.49
C ASP A 28 3.16 -30.19 -6.34
N ALA A 29 3.81 -29.49 -7.28
CA ALA A 29 5.22 -29.10 -7.16
C ALA A 29 5.46 -28.17 -5.96
N VAL A 30 4.63 -27.13 -5.79
CA VAL A 30 4.70 -26.21 -4.65
C VAL A 30 4.46 -26.93 -3.33
N ARG A 31 3.49 -27.85 -3.26
CA ARG A 31 3.24 -28.67 -2.07
C ARG A 31 4.44 -29.55 -1.71
N THR A 32 5.05 -30.18 -2.71
CA THR A 32 6.25 -31.01 -2.52
C THR A 32 7.40 -30.17 -1.99
N PHE A 33 7.61 -28.98 -2.55
CA PHE A 33 8.61 -28.04 -2.07
C PHE A 33 8.33 -27.59 -0.63
N ALA A 34 7.11 -27.15 -0.33
CA ALA A 34 6.70 -26.70 1.01
C ALA A 34 6.89 -27.79 2.08
N ARG A 35 6.62 -29.06 1.75
CA ARG A 35 6.91 -30.20 2.65
C ARG A 35 8.40 -30.38 2.91
N ARG A 36 9.23 -30.26 1.87
CA ARG A 36 10.68 -30.39 1.98
C ARG A 36 11.32 -29.26 2.78
N THR A 37 10.76 -28.05 2.70
CA THR A 37 11.31 -26.86 3.36
C THR A 37 10.63 -26.53 4.69
N GLY A 38 9.56 -27.24 5.05
CA GLY A 38 8.77 -26.98 6.26
C GLY A 38 7.89 -25.72 6.17
N GLN A 39 7.73 -25.12 4.98
CA GLN A 39 6.88 -23.95 4.74
C GLN A 39 5.39 -24.32 4.63
N LEU A 40 4.90 -25.11 5.59
CA LEU A 40 3.51 -25.52 5.66
C LEU A 40 2.73 -24.51 6.51
N LEU A 41 1.51 -24.19 6.10
CA LEU A 41 0.63 -23.37 6.93
C LEU A 41 0.30 -24.16 8.20
N GLN A 42 0.69 -23.63 9.35
CA GLN A 42 0.41 -24.26 10.64
C GLN A 42 -1.11 -24.32 10.86
N GLY A 43 -1.63 -25.47 11.30
CA GLY A 43 -3.08 -25.65 11.49
C GLY A 43 -3.73 -24.57 12.39
N ALA A 44 -2.97 -24.05 13.36
CA ALA A 44 -3.39 -22.92 14.18
C ALA A 44 -3.61 -21.62 13.38
N ALA A 45 -2.81 -21.34 12.35
CA ALA A 45 -2.95 -20.16 11.50
C ALA A 45 -4.25 -20.18 10.68
N LEU A 46 -4.74 -21.37 10.30
CA LEU A 46 -6.03 -21.51 9.61
C LEU A 46 -7.21 -21.11 10.50
N ALA A 47 -7.12 -21.29 11.81
CA ALA A 47 -8.18 -20.89 12.74
C ALA A 47 -8.42 -19.37 12.76
N TYR A 48 -7.42 -18.58 12.35
CA TYR A 48 -7.52 -17.13 12.24
C TYR A 48 -8.02 -16.64 10.88
N LEU A 49 -8.23 -17.54 9.91
CA LEU A 49 -8.85 -17.24 8.62
C LEU A 49 -10.31 -17.69 8.64
N SER A 50 -11.22 -16.78 9.01
CA SER A 50 -12.64 -17.11 8.95
C SER A 50 -13.18 -17.01 7.50
N PRO A 51 -14.14 -17.85 7.10
CA PRO A 51 -14.85 -17.66 5.83
C PRO A 51 -15.52 -16.29 5.71
N ALA A 52 -15.90 -15.67 6.82
CA ALA A 52 -16.45 -14.31 6.83
C ALA A 52 -15.41 -13.29 6.39
N ASP A 53 -14.16 -13.41 6.83
CA ASP A 53 -13.08 -12.51 6.44
C ASP A 53 -12.75 -12.59 4.95
N ILE A 54 -12.76 -13.81 4.40
CA ILE A 54 -12.58 -14.02 2.96
C ILE A 54 -13.72 -13.36 2.18
N ARG A 55 -14.98 -13.53 2.62
CA ARG A 55 -16.14 -12.88 1.99
C ARG A 55 -16.07 -11.36 2.04
N LEU A 56 -15.55 -10.80 3.14
CA LEU A 56 -15.41 -9.35 3.32
C LEU A 56 -14.19 -8.76 2.60
N ALA A 57 -13.24 -9.57 2.15
CA ALA A 57 -12.02 -9.10 1.50
C ALA A 57 -12.32 -8.18 0.30
N ARG A 58 -13.29 -8.55 -0.55
CA ARG A 58 -13.71 -7.72 -1.69
C ARG A 58 -14.21 -6.35 -1.24
N THR A 59 -15.08 -6.31 -0.23
CA THR A 59 -15.62 -5.06 0.31
C THR A 59 -14.49 -4.21 0.88
N ARG A 60 -13.58 -4.77 1.67
CA ARG A 60 -12.41 -4.07 2.22
C ARG A 60 -11.57 -3.46 1.11
N ILE A 61 -11.21 -4.25 0.10
CA ILE A 61 -10.43 -3.76 -1.06
C ILE A 61 -11.13 -2.57 -1.71
N LEU A 62 -12.43 -2.70 -2.03
CA LEU A 62 -13.18 -1.61 -2.68
C LEU A 62 -13.24 -0.34 -1.81
N THR A 63 -13.40 -0.48 -0.50
CA THR A 63 -13.33 0.66 0.44
C THR A 63 -11.96 1.32 0.40
N HIS A 64 -10.88 0.54 0.43
CA HIS A 64 -9.52 1.09 0.32
C HIS A 64 -9.27 1.77 -1.04
N VAL A 65 -9.78 1.21 -2.14
CA VAL A 65 -9.68 1.84 -3.47
C VAL A 65 -10.41 3.18 -3.50
N ALA A 66 -11.63 3.24 -2.94
CA ALA A 66 -12.39 4.49 -2.88
C ALA A 66 -11.69 5.55 -2.03
N ALA A 67 -11.16 5.16 -0.86
CA ALA A 67 -10.41 6.07 0.01
C ALA A 67 -9.11 6.56 -0.65
N ALA A 68 -8.37 5.68 -1.33
CA ALA A 68 -7.19 6.08 -2.08
C ALA A 68 -7.51 7.06 -3.21
N ALA A 69 -8.62 6.85 -3.95
CA ALA A 69 -9.06 7.76 -4.99
C ALA A 69 -9.44 9.14 -4.42
N GLU A 70 -10.12 9.19 -3.28
CA GLU A 70 -10.44 10.44 -2.58
C GLU A 70 -9.18 11.16 -2.12
N SER A 71 -8.24 10.46 -1.47
CA SER A 71 -6.95 11.03 -1.07
C SER A 71 -6.15 11.55 -2.27
N ALA A 72 -6.15 10.83 -3.40
CA ALA A 72 -5.45 11.25 -4.62
C ALA A 72 -6.01 12.55 -5.23
N ALA A 73 -7.30 12.83 -5.03
CA ALA A 73 -7.94 14.06 -5.50
C ALA A 73 -7.49 15.30 -4.69
N HIS A 74 -6.94 15.09 -3.49
CA HIS A 74 -6.46 16.15 -2.61
C HIS A 74 -4.94 16.38 -2.67
N VAL A 75 -4.21 15.56 -3.42
CA VAL A 75 -2.77 15.74 -3.63
C VAL A 75 -2.54 16.99 -4.48
N ASP A 76 -1.74 17.93 -3.98
CA ASP A 76 -1.29 19.09 -4.75
C ASP A 76 -0.41 18.65 -5.93
N ARG A 77 -0.96 18.72 -7.14
CA ARG A 77 -0.31 18.28 -8.38
C ARG A 77 0.81 19.21 -8.84
N THR A 78 0.98 20.37 -8.24
CA THR A 78 2.11 21.26 -8.53
C THR A 78 3.38 20.82 -7.80
N ALA A 79 3.22 20.35 -6.56
CA ALA A 79 4.31 19.84 -5.73
C ALA A 79 4.54 18.32 -5.87
N TRP A 80 3.56 17.58 -6.40
CA TRP A 80 3.59 16.12 -6.42
C TRP A 80 3.07 15.51 -7.73
N GLU A 81 3.80 14.54 -8.24
CA GLU A 81 3.33 13.61 -9.25
C GLU A 81 2.77 12.34 -8.58
N VAL A 82 1.59 11.87 -8.98
CA VAL A 82 1.07 10.57 -8.51
C VAL A 82 1.42 9.51 -9.55
N MET A 83 2.39 8.66 -9.23
CA MET A 83 2.87 7.62 -10.14
C MET A 83 1.92 6.43 -10.23
N GLU A 84 2.00 5.73 -11.37
CA GLU A 84 1.37 4.42 -11.60
C GLU A 84 2.47 3.39 -11.91
N PRO A 85 3.11 2.76 -10.91
CA PRO A 85 4.27 1.88 -11.12
C PRO A 85 3.99 0.72 -12.07
N ASP A 86 2.74 0.24 -12.08
CA ASP A 86 2.31 -0.90 -12.90
C ASP A 86 1.59 -0.48 -14.19
N ALA A 87 1.54 0.81 -14.55
CA ALA A 87 0.76 1.31 -15.69
C ALA A 87 1.06 0.54 -16.99
N TYR A 88 2.34 0.33 -17.30
CA TYR A 88 2.77 -0.41 -18.49
C TYR A 88 2.25 -1.87 -18.49
N LEU A 89 2.34 -2.56 -17.35
CA LEU A 89 1.88 -3.95 -17.23
C LEU A 89 0.36 -4.05 -17.38
N LEU A 90 -0.37 -3.10 -16.79
CA LEU A 90 -1.83 -3.06 -16.82
C LEU A 90 -2.36 -2.65 -18.19
N GLU A 91 -1.68 -1.73 -18.88
CA GLU A 91 -1.97 -1.36 -20.28
C GLU A 91 -1.76 -2.56 -21.20
N ARG A 92 -0.62 -3.26 -21.08
CA ARG A 92 -0.34 -4.49 -21.85
C ARG A 92 -1.37 -5.59 -21.58
N ALA A 93 -1.92 -5.65 -20.37
CA ALA A 93 -2.97 -6.59 -20.00
C ALA A 93 -4.38 -6.15 -20.45
N GLY A 94 -4.53 -4.97 -21.07
CA GLY A 94 -5.82 -4.44 -21.50
C GLY A 94 -6.76 -4.08 -20.34
N LEU A 95 -6.23 -3.83 -19.14
CA LEU A 95 -7.04 -3.54 -17.96
C LEU A 95 -7.47 -2.06 -17.94
N PRO A 96 -8.71 -1.76 -17.52
CA PRO A 96 -9.24 -0.40 -17.50
C PRO A 96 -8.48 0.49 -16.51
N SER A 97 -8.31 1.76 -16.87
CA SER A 97 -7.52 2.76 -16.12
C SER A 97 -7.91 2.93 -14.65
N ARG A 98 -9.21 2.80 -14.34
CA ARG A 98 -9.73 2.88 -12.96
C ARG A 98 -9.21 1.82 -11.98
N LEU A 99 -8.52 0.79 -12.47
CA LEU A 99 -7.92 -0.25 -11.63
C LEU A 99 -6.41 -0.04 -11.41
N ARG A 100 -5.81 1.03 -11.98
CA ARG A 100 -4.35 1.12 -12.14
C ARG A 100 -3.55 1.42 -10.87
N THR A 101 -4.08 2.23 -9.97
CA THR A 101 -3.44 2.51 -8.67
C THR A 101 -4.00 1.65 -7.53
N GLY A 102 -5.17 1.05 -7.74
CA GLY A 102 -5.82 0.23 -6.73
C GLY A 102 -6.07 1.02 -5.43
N SER A 103 -5.54 0.52 -4.32
CA SER A 103 -5.69 1.12 -2.98
C SER A 103 -4.41 1.76 -2.45
N LEU A 104 -3.39 1.89 -3.30
CA LEU A 104 -2.12 2.48 -2.96
C LEU A 104 -1.92 3.77 -3.74
N LEU A 105 -1.29 4.75 -3.11
CA LEU A 105 -0.80 5.94 -3.77
C LEU A 105 0.72 5.92 -3.79
N PHE A 106 1.28 6.38 -4.91
CA PHE A 106 2.71 6.47 -5.12
C PHE A 106 3.11 7.92 -5.46
N PRO A 107 2.91 8.89 -4.54
CA PRO A 107 3.35 10.26 -4.76
C PRO A 107 4.88 10.36 -4.86
N ARG A 108 5.33 11.10 -5.86
CA ARG A 108 6.72 11.50 -6.09
C ARG A 108 6.79 13.03 -6.00
N PRO A 109 7.71 13.60 -5.19
CA PRO A 109 7.91 15.04 -5.17
C PRO A 109 8.31 15.54 -6.57
N SER A 110 7.81 16.70 -6.99
CA SER A 110 8.25 17.34 -8.23
C SER A 110 9.72 17.77 -8.18
N ASP A 111 10.24 18.05 -6.98
CA ASP A 111 11.65 18.32 -6.75
C ASP A 111 12.43 17.01 -6.56
N ASP A 112 13.26 16.67 -7.54
CA ASP A 112 14.13 15.51 -7.48
C ASP A 112 15.15 15.59 -6.32
N SER A 113 15.43 16.75 -5.73
CA SER A 113 16.33 16.84 -4.57
C SER A 113 15.65 16.49 -3.24
N ALA A 114 14.32 16.41 -3.21
CA ALA A 114 13.54 16.23 -2.00
C ALA A 114 13.88 14.93 -1.26
N ASP A 115 14.03 15.05 0.06
CA ASP A 115 14.22 13.91 0.96
C ASP A 115 12.86 13.30 1.33
N CYS A 116 12.47 12.26 0.59
CA CYS A 116 11.23 11.53 0.85
C CYS A 116 11.14 10.95 2.28
N ALA A 117 12.26 10.59 2.90
CA ALA A 117 12.25 10.05 4.26
C ALA A 117 11.91 11.15 5.26
N ALA A 118 12.58 12.32 5.15
CA ALA A 118 12.28 13.47 5.98
C ALA A 118 10.83 13.96 5.79
N ILE A 119 10.29 13.92 4.57
CA ILE A 119 8.89 14.25 4.32
C ILE A 119 7.94 13.29 5.04
N VAL A 120 8.20 11.99 4.94
CA VAL A 120 7.41 10.97 5.63
C VAL A 120 7.44 11.15 7.15
N ASP A 121 8.61 11.42 7.73
CA ASP A 121 8.73 11.66 9.16
C ASP A 121 7.91 12.88 9.60
N ARG A 122 7.93 13.98 8.82
CA ARG A 122 7.09 15.16 9.06
C ARG A 122 5.60 14.83 8.97
N TRP A 123 5.17 14.02 8.02
CA TRP A 123 3.75 13.60 7.91
C TRP A 123 3.29 12.75 9.09
N VAL A 124 4.14 11.81 9.54
CA VAL A 124 3.84 10.98 10.72
C VAL A 124 3.72 11.87 11.96
N ALA A 125 4.64 12.81 12.16
CA ALA A 125 4.58 13.76 13.26
C ALA A 125 3.32 14.67 13.18
N ALA A 126 3.01 15.23 12.01
CA ALA A 126 1.86 16.13 11.84
C ALA A 126 0.49 15.46 12.07
N THR A 127 0.44 14.12 12.04
CA THR A 127 -0.81 13.37 12.24
C THR A 127 -0.86 12.66 13.59
N SER A 128 0.15 12.82 14.46
CA SER A 128 0.27 12.08 15.72
C SER A 128 -0.93 12.24 16.66
N ASP A 129 -1.52 13.43 16.65
CA ASP A 129 -2.58 13.83 17.57
C ASP A 129 -3.99 13.54 17.03
N LEU A 130 -4.08 13.01 15.80
CA LEU A 130 -5.35 12.54 15.24
C LEU A 130 -5.75 11.22 15.89
N ASP A 131 -7.06 10.95 15.98
CA ASP A 131 -7.59 9.65 16.42
C ASP A 131 -7.02 8.48 15.60
N GLN A 132 -6.62 8.76 14.36
CA GLN A 132 -5.98 7.82 13.45
C GLN A 132 -4.75 8.46 12.81
N PRO A 133 -3.57 8.34 13.45
CA PRO A 133 -2.34 8.88 12.89
C PRO A 133 -1.88 8.05 11.68
N VAL A 134 -1.20 8.71 10.74
CA VAL A 134 -0.46 8.02 9.68
C VAL A 134 0.76 7.36 10.32
N ARG A 135 1.04 6.10 9.97
CA ARG A 135 2.17 5.34 10.54
C ARG A 135 3.25 5.04 9.51
N LEU A 136 4.50 5.18 9.90
CA LEU A 136 5.63 4.65 9.15
C LEU A 136 5.66 3.11 9.30
N GLN A 137 5.31 2.38 8.24
CA GLN A 137 5.27 0.91 8.30
C GLN A 137 5.50 0.24 6.94
N ALA A 138 6.23 -0.88 6.95
CA ALA A 138 6.40 -1.75 5.79
C ALA A 138 5.21 -2.72 5.67
N GLY A 139 4.53 -2.73 4.51
CA GLY A 139 3.31 -3.51 4.25
C GLY A 139 2.12 -2.63 3.85
N PHE A 140 0.97 -3.21 3.57
CA PHE A 140 -0.22 -2.47 3.13
C PHE A 140 -1.51 -3.28 3.26
N GLY A 141 -2.66 -2.60 3.11
CA GLY A 141 -3.99 -3.23 3.15
C GLY A 141 -4.58 -3.36 4.55
N TRP A 142 -3.98 -2.72 5.54
CA TRP A 142 -4.52 -2.64 6.89
C TRP A 142 -5.59 -1.56 7.01
N PRO A 143 -6.50 -1.65 7.99
CA PRO A 143 -7.51 -0.62 8.22
C PRO A 143 -6.93 0.78 8.43
N ARG A 144 -5.68 0.90 8.90
CA ARG A 144 -5.02 2.18 9.20
C ARG A 144 -4.20 2.66 8.01
N THR A 145 -4.13 3.98 7.83
CA THR A 145 -3.24 4.58 6.83
C THR A 145 -1.78 4.39 7.24
N THR A 146 -0.98 3.85 6.32
CA THR A 146 0.45 3.68 6.51
C THR A 146 1.21 4.29 5.35
N THR A 147 2.42 4.77 5.62
CA THR A 147 3.30 5.37 4.63
C THR A 147 4.71 4.82 4.76
N ARG A 148 5.48 4.92 3.68
CA ARG A 148 6.90 4.60 3.65
C ARG A 148 7.55 5.31 2.46
N SER A 149 8.73 5.87 2.67
CA SER A 149 9.58 6.35 1.58
C SER A 149 10.35 5.19 0.94
N TYR A 150 10.50 5.27 -0.37
CA TYR A 150 11.23 4.34 -1.21
C TYR A 150 12.30 5.15 -1.93
N GLY A 151 13.56 4.97 -1.53
CA GLY A 151 14.70 5.76 -1.97
C GLY A 151 15.64 4.98 -2.90
N VAL A 152 16.88 5.44 -3.00
CA VAL A 152 18.01 4.75 -3.66
C VAL A 152 18.61 3.65 -2.74
N ASP A 153 17.97 3.40 -1.60
CA ASP A 153 18.36 2.38 -0.65
C ASP A 153 17.99 0.96 -1.13
N ARG A 154 18.68 -0.04 -0.57
CA ARG A 154 18.76 -1.46 -1.05
C ARG A 154 17.44 -2.21 -1.31
N LEU A 155 16.29 -1.60 -1.03
CA LEU A 155 14.95 -2.15 -1.29
C LEU A 155 14.38 -1.74 -2.66
N ASN A 156 14.96 -0.71 -3.29
CA ASN A 156 14.73 -0.35 -4.68
C ASN A 156 15.97 -0.66 -5.54
N GLN A 157 15.78 -0.75 -6.85
CA GLN A 157 16.89 -0.73 -7.80
C GLN A 157 17.67 0.59 -7.61
N PRO A 158 19.01 0.60 -7.71
CA PRO A 158 19.82 1.82 -7.60
C PRO A 158 19.40 2.94 -8.56
N ASP A 159 18.83 2.57 -9.71
CA ASP A 159 18.34 3.51 -10.72
C ASP A 159 16.80 3.70 -10.64
N GLY A 160 16.18 3.19 -9.58
CA GLY A 160 14.75 3.26 -9.36
C GLY A 160 14.29 4.68 -9.00
N PRO A 161 13.05 5.05 -9.36
CA PRO A 161 12.50 6.34 -8.96
C PRO A 161 12.39 6.41 -7.43
N ARG A 162 12.61 7.61 -6.89
CA ARG A 162 12.31 7.92 -5.49
C ARG A 162 10.84 8.30 -5.38
N TYR A 163 10.14 7.70 -4.44
CA TYR A 163 8.72 7.98 -4.21
C TYR A 163 8.34 7.66 -2.78
N ILE A 164 7.16 8.11 -2.38
CA ILE A 164 6.51 7.71 -1.14
C ILE A 164 5.37 6.77 -1.51
N ARG A 165 5.19 5.68 -0.78
CA ARG A 165 4.04 4.79 -0.92
C ARG A 165 3.11 4.99 0.26
N ILE A 166 1.87 5.32 -0.03
CA ILE A 166 0.79 5.43 0.96
C ILE A 166 -0.19 4.28 0.75
N SER A 167 -0.39 3.46 1.78
CA SER A 167 -1.51 2.53 1.87
C SER A 167 -2.61 3.22 2.65
N VAL A 168 -3.62 3.71 1.95
CA VAL A 168 -4.73 4.44 2.57
C VAL A 168 -5.60 3.45 3.36
N GLY A 169 -5.88 3.76 4.62
CA GLY A 169 -6.76 2.97 5.47
C GLY A 169 -8.21 2.95 4.98
N ALA A 170 -9.02 2.03 5.50
CA ALA A 170 -10.44 1.90 5.16
C ALA A 170 -11.34 2.38 6.31
N VAL A 171 -11.02 3.54 6.88
CA VAL A 171 -11.80 4.15 7.97
C VAL A 171 -12.43 5.46 7.52
N ASP A 172 -13.39 5.94 8.31
CA ASP A 172 -14.24 7.13 8.10
C ASP A 172 -13.65 8.15 7.10
N PRO A 173 -14.36 8.46 5.99
CA PRO A 173 -13.91 9.41 4.96
C PRO A 173 -13.46 10.77 5.51
N THR A 174 -13.98 11.18 6.66
CA THR A 174 -13.60 12.43 7.34
C THR A 174 -12.12 12.45 7.75
N HIS A 175 -11.57 11.29 8.14
CA HIS A 175 -10.16 11.14 8.49
C HIS A 175 -9.24 11.05 7.27
N ALA A 176 -9.73 10.48 6.15
CA ALA A 176 -8.97 10.42 4.90
C ALA A 176 -8.67 11.83 4.35
N LYS A 177 -9.58 12.79 4.54
CA LYS A 177 -9.37 14.21 4.19
C LYS A 177 -8.30 14.88 5.05
N GLN A 178 -8.35 14.69 6.36
CA GLN A 178 -7.36 15.26 7.29
C GLN A 178 -5.96 14.69 7.05
N GLN A 179 -5.85 13.40 6.75
CA GLN A 179 -4.59 12.76 6.40
C GLN A 179 -4.07 13.17 5.01
N ALA A 180 -4.96 13.43 4.05
CA ALA A 180 -4.60 13.94 2.73
C ALA A 180 -4.17 15.42 2.72
N LEU A 181 -4.46 16.17 3.79
CA LEU A 181 -3.99 17.55 3.97
C LEU A 181 -2.54 17.62 4.49
N ALA A 182 -2.02 16.57 5.14
CA ALA A 182 -0.64 16.51 5.64
C ALA A 182 0.44 16.66 4.54
N PRO A 183 0.27 16.10 3.33
CA PRO A 183 1.11 16.40 2.17
C PRO A 183 1.22 17.89 1.82
N ASN A 184 0.10 18.62 1.94
CA ASN A 184 0.00 20.01 1.49
C ASN A 184 0.40 21.02 2.58
N THR A 185 0.24 20.67 3.86
CA THR A 185 0.70 21.50 4.98
C THR A 185 2.21 21.53 5.13
N VAL A 186 2.94 20.54 4.59
CA VAL A 186 4.41 20.55 4.64
C VAL A 186 5.03 21.33 3.46
N SER A 187 4.37 21.38 2.31
CA SER A 187 4.81 22.19 1.16
C SER A 187 4.64 23.71 1.37
N SER A 188 3.74 24.14 2.27
CA SER A 188 3.49 25.57 2.52
C SER A 188 4.43 26.21 3.54
N TRP A 189 5.12 25.42 4.37
CA TRP A 189 6.07 25.95 5.37
C TRP A 189 7.38 26.44 4.74
N GLU A 190 7.74 25.96 3.55
CA GLU A 190 8.94 26.43 2.82
C GLU A 190 8.74 27.79 2.14
N ASN A 191 7.50 28.28 2.02
CA ASN A 191 7.22 29.61 1.46
C ASN A 191 7.11 30.73 2.51
N HIS A 192 7.13 30.42 3.82
CA HIS A 192 6.87 31.38 4.90
C HIS A 192 7.86 31.26 6.09
N CYS A 193 9.12 30.89 5.85
CA CYS A 193 10.20 31.24 6.77
C CYS A 193 11.02 32.40 6.18
N PRO A 194 11.02 33.61 6.79
CA PRO A 194 11.90 34.71 6.39
C PRO A 194 13.38 34.41 6.66
#